data_AF-A0AB32ZWD6-F1
#
_entry.id   AF-A0AB32ZWD6-F1
#
_cell.length_a   1.000
_cell.length_b   1.000
_cell.length_c   1.000
_cell.angle_alpha   90.00
_cell.angle_beta   90.00
_cell.angle_gamma   90.00
#
_symmetry.space_group_name_H-M   'P 1'
#
loop_
_entity.id
_entity.type
_entity.pdbx_description
1 polymer ?
#
loop_
_entity_poly.entity_id
_entity_poly.type
_entity_poly.pdbx_seq_one_letter_code
_entity_poly.pdbx_strand_id
1 'polypeptide(L)'
;MDIDKFSAHGEVHAHFQVEQNILHIDLVGPFNLEFMQKYERVVGAQRKNIDTPCWGSLVNVHGLALAPMEATNAGQEIVSKAVALGLIATAVVLHEPEGVAMQKKFWSRVYESSTLAFEYFDDTAQAALWLSEKVLACLQAHNVNQFNNARR
;
A
#
# COMPACT_ATOMS: atom_id res chain seq x y z
N MET A 1 7.10 -20.40 -21.52
CA MET A 1 6.17 -19.27 -21.64
C MET A 1 7.03 -18.03 -21.66
N ASP A 2 6.96 -17.25 -22.73
CA ASP A 2 7.73 -16.01 -22.88
C ASP A 2 7.17 -14.97 -21.92
N ILE A 3 7.90 -14.66 -20.84
CA ILE A 3 7.46 -13.75 -19.77
C ILE A 3 7.68 -12.27 -20.15
N ASP A 4 8.35 -11.96 -21.26
CA ASP A 4 8.78 -10.60 -21.63
C ASP A 4 8.19 -10.10 -22.96
N LYS A 5 6.87 -10.15 -23.15
CA LYS A 5 6.26 -9.66 -24.40
C LYS A 5 5.92 -8.16 -24.38
N PHE A 6 5.77 -7.54 -23.20
CA PHE A 6 5.39 -6.13 -23.05
C PHE A 6 6.22 -5.41 -21.99
N SER A 7 6.35 -4.10 -22.10
CA SER A 7 6.99 -3.27 -21.08
C SER A 7 5.97 -2.87 -19.99
N ALA A 8 6.43 -2.60 -18.77
CA ALA A 8 5.58 -2.01 -17.74
C ALA A 8 5.08 -0.62 -18.19
N HIS A 9 3.77 -0.36 -18.07
CA HIS A 9 3.14 0.88 -18.56
C HIS A 9 3.05 2.02 -17.54
N GLY A 10 3.81 1.93 -16.46
CA GLY A 10 3.80 2.93 -15.40
C GLY A 10 5.10 3.01 -14.61
N GLU A 11 5.18 4.03 -13.77
CA GLU A 11 6.30 4.27 -12.87
C GLU A 11 5.92 3.98 -11.43
N VAL A 12 6.87 3.47 -10.66
CA VAL A 12 6.72 3.21 -9.23
C VAL A 12 7.99 3.61 -8.52
N HIS A 13 7.82 4.45 -7.51
CA HIS A 13 8.86 4.78 -6.55
C HIS A 13 8.35 4.43 -5.17
N ALA A 14 9.25 3.95 -4.31
CA ALA A 14 8.89 3.60 -2.95
C ALA A 14 10.04 3.93 -1.99
N HIS A 15 9.68 4.46 -0.83
CA HIS A 15 10.62 4.81 0.22
C HIS A 15 9.98 4.54 1.57
N PHE A 16 10.63 3.74 2.41
CA PHE A 16 10.19 3.52 3.79
C PHE A 16 10.73 4.62 4.70
N GLN A 17 9.83 5.35 5.37
CA GLN A 17 10.17 6.34 6.37
C GLN A 17 10.11 5.71 7.77
N VAL A 18 11.29 5.42 8.33
CA VAL A 18 11.45 4.66 9.57
C VAL A 18 10.83 5.39 10.76
N GLU A 19 10.94 6.71 10.84
CA GLU A 19 10.48 7.52 11.97
C GLU A 19 8.96 7.46 12.16
N GLN A 20 8.22 7.25 11.05
CA GLN A 20 6.77 7.15 11.06
C GLN A 20 6.27 5.70 10.93
N ASN A 21 7.17 4.77 10.60
CA ASN A 21 6.83 3.42 10.12
C ASN A 21 5.82 3.47 8.95
N ILE A 22 6.05 4.36 8.00
CA ILE A 22 5.19 4.51 6.82
C ILE A 22 6.00 4.21 5.57
N LEU A 23 5.48 3.31 4.73
CA LEU A 23 5.96 3.09 3.39
C LEU A 23 5.26 4.03 2.42
N HIS A 24 6.01 4.99 1.88
CA HIS A 24 5.53 5.91 0.86
C HIS A 24 5.70 5.25 -0.51
N ILE A 25 4.64 5.28 -1.32
CA ILE A 25 4.58 4.69 -2.64
C ILE A 25 3.97 5.70 -3.59
N ASP A 26 4.73 6.08 -4.62
CA ASP A 26 4.25 6.94 -5.71
C ASP A 26 4.09 6.10 -6.97
N LEU A 27 2.88 6.09 -7.52
CA LEU A 27 2.51 5.35 -8.71
C LEU A 27 2.09 6.31 -9.82
N VAL A 28 2.59 6.08 -11.03
CA VAL A 28 2.14 6.81 -12.23
C VAL A 28 1.58 5.80 -13.23
N GLY A 29 0.28 5.87 -13.49
CA GLY A 29 -0.44 4.93 -14.36
C GLY A 29 -0.30 5.21 -15.86
N PRO A 30 -0.83 4.33 -16.72
CA PRO A 30 -1.67 3.15 -16.42
C PRO A 30 -0.90 1.89 -15.97
N PHE A 31 -1.60 0.85 -15.49
CA PHE A 31 -0.97 -0.35 -14.93
C PHE A 31 -1.34 -1.62 -15.70
N ASN A 32 -0.34 -2.32 -16.24
CA ASN A 32 -0.46 -3.67 -16.79
C ASN A 32 0.08 -4.72 -15.82
N LEU A 33 0.08 -5.99 -16.23
CA LEU A 33 0.60 -7.08 -15.40
C LEU A 33 2.11 -6.94 -15.14
N GLU A 34 2.87 -6.51 -16.14
CA GLU A 34 4.30 -6.26 -16.04
C GLU A 34 4.61 -5.12 -15.05
N PHE A 35 3.72 -4.13 -14.93
CA PHE A 35 3.79 -3.14 -13.87
C PHE A 35 3.66 -3.77 -12.48
N MET A 36 2.79 -4.77 -12.28
CA MET A 36 2.66 -5.44 -10.98
C MET A 36 3.94 -6.18 -10.58
N GLN A 37 4.68 -6.73 -11.55
CA GLN A 37 6.00 -7.32 -11.30
C GLN A 37 7.05 -6.26 -10.95
N LYS A 38 7.04 -5.11 -11.65
CA LYS A 38 7.89 -3.95 -11.34
C LYS A 38 7.58 -3.42 -9.94
N TYR A 39 6.31 -3.32 -9.58
CA TYR A 39 5.84 -2.93 -8.25
C TYR A 39 6.39 -3.87 -7.18
N GLU A 40 6.22 -5.18 -7.34
CA GLU A 40 6.74 -6.17 -6.37
C GLU A 40 8.26 -6.08 -6.22
N ARG A 41 9.00 -5.81 -7.30
CA ARG A 41 10.45 -5.61 -7.22
C ARG A 41 10.82 -4.38 -6.39
N VAL A 42 10.17 -3.24 -6.65
CA VAL A 42 10.49 -1.95 -6.01
C VAL A 42 9.95 -1.89 -4.58
N VAL A 43 8.65 -2.08 -4.41
CA VAL A 43 7.96 -1.99 -3.12
C VAL A 43 8.31 -3.21 -2.25
N GLY A 44 8.40 -4.40 -2.83
CA GLY A 44 8.83 -5.59 -2.10
C GLY A 44 10.26 -5.49 -1.57
N ALA A 45 11.17 -4.80 -2.28
CA ALA A 45 12.51 -4.53 -1.76
C ALA A 45 12.48 -3.61 -0.53
N GLN A 46 11.65 -2.57 -0.53
CA GLN A 46 11.45 -1.71 0.64
C GLN A 46 10.83 -2.47 1.81
N ARG A 47 9.81 -3.30 1.56
CA ARG A 47 9.14 -4.10 2.60
C ARG A 47 10.07 -5.06 3.34
N LYS A 48 11.11 -5.58 2.68
CA LYS A 48 12.13 -6.44 3.34
C LYS A 48 12.94 -5.72 4.40
N ASN A 49 12.98 -4.38 4.37
CA ASN A 49 13.73 -3.57 5.32
C ASN A 49 12.85 -3.07 6.49
N ILE A 50 11.57 -3.44 6.52
CA ILE A 50 10.64 -3.03 7.57
C ILE A 50 10.78 -4.01 8.74
N ASP A 51 11.37 -3.53 9.84
CA ASP A 51 11.58 -4.30 11.07
C ASP A 51 10.70 -3.75 12.21
N THR A 52 9.38 -3.74 11.97
CA THR A 52 8.38 -3.31 12.94
C THR A 52 7.11 -4.14 12.77
N PRO A 53 6.42 -4.50 13.87
CA PRO A 53 5.18 -5.27 13.79
C PRO A 53 3.99 -4.46 13.23
N CYS A 54 4.08 -3.12 13.23
CA CYS A 54 3.03 -2.23 12.79
C CYS A 54 3.61 -1.17 11.84
N TRP A 55 3.10 -1.13 10.60
CA TRP A 55 3.46 -0.10 9.64
C TRP A 55 2.27 0.25 8.73
N GLY A 56 2.30 1.47 8.20
CA GLY A 56 1.29 2.00 7.29
C GLY A 56 1.80 2.13 5.85
N SER A 57 0.89 2.11 4.88
CA SER A 57 1.22 2.39 3.47
C SER A 57 0.53 3.68 3.02
N LEU A 58 1.30 4.64 2.50
CA LEU A 58 0.76 5.82 1.85
C LEU A 58 0.96 5.67 0.34
N VAL A 59 -0.14 5.60 -0.40
CA VAL A 59 -0.14 5.39 -1.85
C VAL A 59 -0.61 6.65 -2.55
N ASN A 60 0.32 7.34 -3.21
CA ASN A 60 0.02 8.43 -4.14
C ASN A 60 -0.16 7.87 -5.55
N VAL A 61 -1.26 8.22 -6.19
CA VAL A 61 -1.59 7.77 -7.53
C VAL A 61 -1.72 8.97 -8.46
N HIS A 62 -0.85 9.02 -9.47
CA HIS A 62 -0.82 10.03 -10.51
C HIS A 62 -1.24 9.44 -11.86
N GLY A 63 -1.89 10.27 -12.70
CA GLY A 63 -2.45 9.84 -13.97
C GLY A 63 -3.72 8.98 -13.85
N LEU A 64 -4.29 8.62 -15.00
CA LEU A 64 -5.45 7.71 -15.08
C LEU A 64 -5.00 6.27 -14.85
N ALA A 65 -4.89 5.89 -13.58
CA ALA A 65 -4.48 4.58 -13.10
C ALA A 65 -5.57 3.51 -13.33
N LEU A 66 -5.77 3.13 -14.60
CA LEU A 66 -6.59 2.00 -15.00
C LEU A 66 -5.73 0.72 -15.06
N ALA A 67 -6.30 -0.39 -14.60
CA ALA A 67 -5.66 -1.70 -14.71
C ALA A 67 -6.67 -2.78 -15.15
N PRO A 68 -6.21 -3.80 -15.90
CA PRO A 68 -7.01 -4.96 -16.22
C PRO A 68 -7.29 -5.81 -14.95
N MET A 69 -8.29 -6.69 -15.02
CA MET A 69 -8.75 -7.48 -13.88
C MET A 69 -7.65 -8.37 -13.28
N GLU A 70 -6.76 -8.89 -14.12
CA GLU A 70 -5.60 -9.68 -13.73
C GLU A 70 -4.63 -8.88 -12.85
N ALA A 71 -4.45 -7.58 -13.15
CA ALA A 71 -3.65 -6.69 -12.32
C ALA A 71 -4.35 -6.39 -10.97
N THR A 72 -5.69 -6.32 -10.94
CA THR A 72 -6.44 -6.21 -9.68
C THR A 72 -6.21 -7.43 -8.78
N ASN A 73 -6.29 -8.65 -9.33
CA ASN A 73 -6.08 -9.88 -8.56
C ASN A 73 -4.65 -9.94 -8.00
N ALA A 74 -3.66 -9.58 -8.81
CA ALA A 74 -2.28 -9.44 -8.34
C ALA A 74 -2.19 -8.44 -7.18
N GLY A 75 -2.86 -7.28 -7.29
CA GLY A 75 -2.92 -6.28 -6.21
C GLY A 75 -3.46 -6.85 -4.90
N GLN A 76 -4.50 -7.67 -4.95
CA GLN A 76 -5.08 -8.30 -3.75
C GLN A 76 -4.09 -9.27 -3.07
N GLU A 77 -3.37 -10.08 -3.85
CA GLU A 77 -2.32 -10.96 -3.30
C GLU A 77 -1.18 -10.17 -2.66
N ILE A 78 -0.79 -9.05 -3.27
CA ILE A 78 0.24 -8.14 -2.77
C ILE A 78 -0.18 -7.54 -1.43
N VAL A 79 -1.42 -7.09 -1.30
CA VAL A 79 -1.99 -6.58 -0.05
C VAL A 79 -2.02 -7.67 1.01
N SER A 80 -2.48 -8.87 0.67
CA SER A 80 -2.52 -10.00 1.61
C SER A 80 -1.14 -10.34 2.17
N LYS A 81 -0.11 -10.40 1.30
CA LYS A 81 1.29 -10.60 1.72
C LYS A 81 1.78 -9.48 2.63
N ALA A 82 1.43 -8.22 2.33
CA ALA A 82 1.82 -7.08 3.16
C ALA A 82 1.17 -7.11 4.55
N VAL A 83 -0.11 -7.46 4.63
CA VAL A 83 -0.83 -7.63 5.91
C VAL A 83 -0.18 -8.71 6.76
N ALA A 84 0.19 -9.84 6.16
CA ALA A 84 0.93 -10.91 6.86
C ALA A 84 2.30 -10.46 7.40
N LEU A 85 2.85 -9.36 6.88
CA LEU A 85 4.11 -8.73 7.29
C LEU A 85 3.90 -7.48 8.17
N GLY A 86 2.70 -7.26 8.72
CA GLY A 86 2.44 -6.18 9.68
C GLY A 86 1.89 -4.88 9.09
N LEU A 87 1.42 -4.87 7.84
CA LEU A 87 0.66 -3.75 7.30
C LEU A 87 -0.69 -3.62 8.03
N ILE A 88 -0.94 -2.47 8.64
CA ILE A 88 -2.15 -2.24 9.46
C ILE A 88 -3.16 -1.29 8.83
N ALA A 89 -2.70 -0.40 7.95
CA ALA A 89 -3.57 0.52 7.24
C ALA A 89 -2.96 1.02 5.92
N THR A 90 -3.79 1.35 4.94
CA THR A 90 -3.38 2.01 3.70
C THR A 90 -4.15 3.31 3.46
N ALA A 91 -3.46 4.42 3.27
CA ALA A 91 -4.06 5.66 2.83
C ALA A 91 -3.79 5.85 1.34
N VAL A 92 -4.82 6.23 0.57
CA VAL A 92 -4.74 6.43 -0.88
C VAL A 92 -5.04 7.88 -1.22
N VAL A 93 -4.14 8.52 -1.96
CA VAL A 93 -4.30 9.88 -2.49
C VAL A 93 -4.33 9.79 -4.02
N LEU A 94 -5.46 10.19 -4.61
CA LEU A 94 -5.65 10.23 -6.05
C LEU A 94 -5.43 11.67 -6.51
N HIS A 95 -4.40 11.91 -7.30
CA HIS A 95 -3.99 13.28 -7.67
C HIS A 95 -4.72 13.84 -8.89
N GLU A 96 -5.32 12.98 -9.72
CA GLU A 96 -6.10 13.42 -10.88
C GLU A 96 -7.60 13.50 -10.55
N PRO A 97 -8.27 14.63 -10.80
CA PRO A 97 -9.71 14.76 -10.58
C PRO A 97 -10.53 13.94 -11.59
N GLU A 98 -10.00 13.71 -12.79
CA GLU A 98 -10.66 12.93 -13.82
C GLU A 98 -10.81 11.46 -13.41
N GLY A 99 -12.04 10.97 -13.44
CA GLY A 99 -12.32 9.56 -13.19
C GLY A 99 -12.09 9.11 -11.74
N VAL A 100 -11.98 10.01 -10.76
CA VAL A 100 -11.83 9.67 -9.32
C VAL A 100 -12.84 8.63 -8.86
N ALA A 101 -14.11 8.75 -9.24
CA ALA A 101 -15.14 7.78 -8.86
C ALA A 101 -14.86 6.37 -9.41
N MET A 102 -14.29 6.28 -10.61
CA MET A 102 -13.90 5.00 -11.23
C MET A 102 -12.62 4.46 -10.59
N GLN A 103 -11.63 5.33 -10.34
CA GLN A 103 -10.38 4.97 -9.67
C GLN A 103 -10.65 4.47 -8.23
N LYS A 104 -11.51 5.15 -7.45
CA LYS A 104 -11.92 4.67 -6.12
C LYS A 104 -12.59 3.30 -6.20
N LYS A 105 -13.45 3.03 -7.19
CA LYS A 105 -14.02 1.68 -7.39
C LYS A 105 -12.95 0.63 -7.67
N PHE A 106 -11.94 0.96 -8.47
CA PHE A 106 -10.84 0.06 -8.76
C PHE A 106 -10.01 -0.25 -7.51
N TRP A 107 -9.55 0.78 -6.82
CA TRP A 107 -8.71 0.65 -5.62
C TRP A 107 -9.47 -0.02 -4.47
N SER A 108 -10.75 0.28 -4.29
CA SER A 108 -11.55 -0.37 -3.26
C SER A 108 -11.63 -1.87 -3.49
N ARG A 109 -11.75 -2.35 -4.74
CA ARG A 109 -11.71 -3.80 -5.03
C ARG A 109 -10.39 -4.46 -4.63
N VAL A 110 -9.28 -3.75 -4.69
CA VAL A 110 -7.96 -4.25 -4.27
C VAL A 110 -7.92 -4.47 -2.76
N TYR A 111 -8.54 -3.59 -1.98
CA TYR A 111 -8.47 -3.63 -0.52
C TYR A 111 -9.64 -4.35 0.16
N GLU A 112 -10.84 -4.32 -0.41
CA GLU A 112 -12.09 -4.89 0.14
C GLU A 112 -12.01 -6.41 0.37
N SER A 113 -11.13 -7.12 -0.34
CA SER A 113 -10.90 -8.55 -0.10
C SER A 113 -10.05 -8.85 1.14
N SER A 114 -9.61 -7.82 1.86
CA SER A 114 -8.78 -7.92 3.06
C SER A 114 -9.45 -7.27 4.27
N THR A 115 -8.99 -7.62 5.48
CA THR A 115 -9.41 -6.94 6.72
C THR A 115 -8.65 -5.64 6.97
N LEU A 116 -7.86 -5.19 6.00
CA LEU A 116 -7.01 -4.02 6.11
C LEU A 116 -7.85 -2.75 6.16
N ALA A 117 -7.55 -1.86 7.10
CA ALA A 117 -8.14 -0.52 7.10
C ALA A 117 -7.59 0.28 5.90
N PHE A 118 -8.47 0.86 5.10
CA PHE A 118 -8.05 1.77 4.03
C PHE A 118 -8.98 2.98 3.92
N GLU A 119 -8.40 4.12 3.55
CA GLU A 119 -9.14 5.38 3.43
C GLU A 119 -8.56 6.24 2.30
N TYR A 120 -9.42 7.04 1.66
CA TYR A 120 -9.05 7.97 0.61
C TYR A 120 -8.92 9.37 1.17
N PHE A 121 -7.89 10.09 0.74
CA PHE A 121 -7.65 11.47 1.13
C PHE A 121 -7.43 12.33 -0.11
N ASP A 122 -7.75 13.62 0.02
CA ASP A 122 -7.47 14.61 -1.01
C ASP A 122 -6.07 15.22 -0.85
N ASP A 123 -5.41 14.97 0.28
CA ASP A 123 -4.10 15.53 0.64
C ASP A 123 -3.18 14.49 1.29
N THR A 124 -1.90 14.52 0.90
CA THR A 124 -0.87 13.61 1.40
C THR A 124 -0.55 13.84 2.88
N ALA A 125 -0.60 15.07 3.38
CA ALA A 125 -0.30 15.34 4.78
C ALA A 125 -1.40 14.80 5.71
N GLN A 126 -2.67 14.95 5.33
CA GLN A 126 -3.80 14.34 6.05
C GLN A 126 -3.73 12.82 6.06
N ALA A 127 -3.40 12.21 4.92
CA ALA A 127 -3.18 10.77 4.81
C ALA A 127 -2.08 10.28 5.75
N ALA A 128 -0.93 10.97 5.77
CA ALA A 128 0.20 10.62 6.63
C ALA A 128 -0.13 10.77 8.12
N LEU A 129 -0.90 11.79 8.50
CA LEU A 129 -1.35 11.98 9.88
C LEU A 129 -2.24 10.81 10.34
N TRP A 130 -3.24 10.47 9.54
CA TRP A 130 -4.13 9.33 9.83
C TRP A 130 -3.37 8.01 9.97
N LEU A 131 -2.41 7.74 9.08
CA LEU A 131 -1.56 6.56 9.19
C LEU A 131 -0.71 6.57 10.45
N SER A 132 -0.12 7.71 10.80
CA SER A 132 0.71 7.85 12.00
C SER A 132 -0.09 7.54 13.27
N GLU A 133 -1.34 8.00 13.36
CA GLU A 133 -2.24 7.68 14.48
C GLU A 133 -2.54 6.18 14.56
N LYS A 134 -2.83 5.53 13.44
CA LYS A 134 -3.11 4.08 13.38
C LYS A 134 -1.90 3.25 13.78
N VAL A 135 -0.72 3.60 13.25
CA VAL A 135 0.55 2.94 13.57
C VAL A 135 0.85 3.08 15.06
N LEU A 136 0.74 4.30 15.61
CA LEU A 136 0.99 4.55 17.02
C LEU A 136 0.05 3.73 17.93
N ALA A 137 -1.24 3.70 17.61
CA ALA A 137 -2.21 2.90 18.37
C ALA A 137 -1.89 1.40 18.34
N CYS A 138 -1.47 0.88 17.18
CA CYS A 138 -1.04 -0.52 17.04
C CYS A 138 0.21 -0.82 17.89
N LEU A 139 1.25 0.02 17.80
CA LEU A 139 2.47 -0.15 18.58
C LEU A 139 2.22 -0.12 20.09
N GLN A 140 1.35 0.78 20.55
CA GLN A 140 0.93 0.84 21.96
C GLN A 140 0.23 -0.45 22.40
N ALA A 141 -0.70 -0.97 21.59
CA ALA A 141 -1.38 -2.24 21.88
C ALA A 141 -0.40 -3.43 21.93
N HIS A 142 0.56 -3.49 21.00
CA HIS A 142 1.60 -4.51 20.99
C HIS A 142 2.51 -4.46 22.23
N ASN A 143 2.93 -3.26 22.64
CA ASN A 143 3.76 -3.08 23.83
C ASN A 143 3.03 -3.57 25.08
N VAL A 144 1.76 -3.16 25.28
CA VAL A 144 0.95 -3.61 26.42
C VAL A 144 0.84 -5.14 26.46
N ASN A 145 0.62 -5.79 25.32
CA ASN A 145 0.54 -7.24 25.23
C ASN A 145 1.86 -7.94 25.59
N GLN A 146 3.00 -7.40 25.14
CA GLN A 146 4.32 -7.94 25.51
C GLN A 146 4.60 -7.80 27.01
N PHE A 147 4.30 -6.64 27.61
CA PHE A 147 4.46 -6.42 29.05
C PHE A 147 3.60 -7.39 29.88
N ASN A 148 2.37 -7.64 29.46
CA ASN A 148 1.47 -8.56 30.17
C ASN A 148 1.93 -10.02 30.05
N ASN A 149 2.45 -10.42 28.90
CA ASN A 149 2.97 -11.78 28.70
C ASN A 149 4.28 -12.03 29.47
N ALA A 150 5.15 -11.02 29.61
CA ALA A 150 6.39 -11.15 30.37
C ALA A 150 6.20 -11.25 31.91
N ARG A 151 5.00 -10.96 32.42
CA ARG A 151 4.64 -11.02 33.84
C ARG A 151 3.88 -12.28 34.25
N ARG A 152 3.55 -13.15 33.30
CA ARG A 152 2.92 -14.46 33.54
C ARG A 152 3.99 -15.55 33.53
#